data_AF-A0A3A8KW53-F1
#
_entry.id   AF-A0A3A8KW53-F1
#
_cell.length_a   1.000
_cell.length_b   1.000
_cell.length_c   1.000
_cell.angle_alpha   90.00
_cell.angle_beta   90.00
_cell.angle_gamma   90.00
#
_symmetry.space_group_name_H-M   'P 1'
#
loop_
_entity.id
_entity.type
_entity.pdbx_description
1 polymer ?
#
loop_
_entity_poly.entity_id
_entity_poly.type
_entity_poly.pdbx_seq_one_letter_code
_entity_poly.pdbx_strand_id
1 'polypeptide(L)'
;MKYNPDFDVDSVLDVLKGVNEKYEEGSPEDEALRIAAVALVYVREAERLEEYRGFFRSFFTPAIESVIVSQTFSTREEAETWLALGVARDGELIRVAGQGFQVILAQGDAKPTLLRTPLPEELMKKFPPGPG
;
A
#
# COMPACT_ATOMS: atom_id res chain seq x y z
N MET A 1 -12.61 -3.43 4.83
CA MET A 1 -12.80 -2.40 5.88
C MET A 1 -12.18 -1.12 5.39
N LYS A 2 -12.85 0.03 5.56
CA LYS A 2 -12.30 1.34 5.20
C LYS A 2 -11.41 1.78 6.36
N TYR A 3 -10.11 1.53 6.26
CA TYR A 3 -9.14 1.96 7.26
C TYR A 3 -9.00 3.49 7.21
N ASN A 4 -8.80 4.14 8.36
CA ASN A 4 -8.52 5.57 8.41
C ASN A 4 -6.99 5.79 8.36
N PRO A 5 -6.41 6.14 7.19
CA PRO A 5 -4.97 6.32 7.06
C PRO A 5 -4.45 7.58 7.77
N ASP A 6 -5.32 8.56 7.99
CA ASP A 6 -5.02 9.85 8.60
C ASP A 6 -5.59 9.92 10.02
N PHE A 7 -5.48 8.82 10.77
CA PHE A 7 -6.00 8.74 12.12
C PHE A 7 -5.46 9.88 13.00
N ASP A 8 -6.36 10.38 13.84
CA ASP A 8 -6.05 11.35 14.86
C ASP A 8 -5.56 10.64 16.12
N VAL A 9 -4.38 11.01 16.61
CA VAL A 9 -3.72 10.30 17.73
C VAL A 9 -4.52 10.45 19.01
N ASP A 10 -5.03 11.63 19.30
CA ASP A 10 -5.78 11.89 20.54
C ASP A 10 -7.09 11.09 20.55
N SER A 11 -7.79 11.02 19.41
CA SER A 11 -8.98 10.17 19.25
C SER A 11 -8.66 8.68 19.43
N VAL A 12 -7.52 8.20 18.91
CA VAL A 12 -7.10 6.80 19.08
C VAL A 12 -6.75 6.50 20.54
N LEU A 13 -6.04 7.40 21.22
CA LEU A 13 -5.70 7.25 22.63
C LEU A 13 -6.94 7.24 23.53
N ASP A 14 -7.96 8.05 23.22
CA ASP A 14 -9.23 8.06 23.96
C ASP A 14 -9.97 6.72 23.81
N VAL A 15 -10.02 6.16 22.59
CA VAL A 15 -10.58 4.83 22.35
C VAL A 15 -9.78 3.74 23.07
N LEU A 16 -8.45 3.77 23.01
CA LEU A 16 -7.61 2.80 23.70
C LEU A 16 -7.85 2.85 25.21
N LYS A 17 -7.98 4.04 25.79
CA LYS A 17 -8.31 4.22 27.20
C LYS A 17 -9.67 3.60 27.55
N GLY A 18 -10.72 3.89 26.77
CA GLY A 18 -12.05 3.33 27.02
C GLY A 18 -12.13 1.81 26.83
N VAL A 19 -11.25 1.23 26.00
CA VAL A 19 -11.10 -0.23 25.89
C VAL A 19 -10.35 -0.78 27.10
N ASN A 20 -9.29 -0.09 27.55
CA ASN A 20 -8.46 -0.49 28.68
C ASN A 20 -9.23 -0.57 29.99
N GLU A 21 -10.20 0.33 30.21
CA GLU A 21 -11.08 0.34 31.39
C GLU A 21 -11.89 -0.96 31.59
N LYS A 22 -11.93 -1.84 30.59
CA LYS A 22 -12.62 -3.14 30.66
C LYS A 22 -11.73 -4.27 31.21
N TYR A 23 -10.44 -4.04 31.33
CA TYR A 23 -9.46 -5.03 31.79
C TYR A 23 -8.97 -4.67 33.19
N GLU A 24 -8.57 -5.70 33.95
CA GLU A 24 -8.04 -5.49 35.30
C GLU A 24 -6.67 -4.82 35.23
N GLU A 25 -6.42 -3.87 36.13
CA GLU A 25 -5.12 -3.19 36.19
C GLU A 25 -4.01 -4.20 36.50
N GLY A 26 -2.97 -4.22 35.66
CA GLY A 26 -1.86 -5.16 35.75
C GLY A 26 -2.11 -6.50 35.05
N SER A 27 -3.28 -6.69 34.42
CA SER A 27 -3.51 -7.81 33.51
C SER A 27 -2.63 -7.71 32.25
N PRO A 28 -2.35 -8.83 31.57
CA PRO A 28 -1.61 -8.82 30.30
C PRO A 28 -2.27 -7.93 29.23
N GLU A 29 -3.60 -7.88 29.19
CA GLU A 29 -4.36 -7.05 28.25
C GLU A 29 -4.20 -5.57 28.53
N ASP A 30 -4.27 -5.17 29.81
CA ASP A 30 -4.04 -3.79 30.24
C ASP A 30 -2.59 -3.36 29.97
N GLU A 31 -1.62 -4.23 30.24
CA GLU A 31 -0.21 -3.97 29.92
C GLU A 31 0.02 -3.79 28.42
N ALA A 32 -0.56 -4.66 27.58
CA ALA A 32 -0.43 -4.57 26.12
C ALA A 32 -1.04 -3.28 25.57
N LEU A 33 -2.22 -2.88 26.06
CA LEU A 33 -2.88 -1.64 25.66
C LEU A 33 -2.10 -0.41 26.11
N ARG A 34 -1.55 -0.42 27.33
CA ARG A 34 -0.67 0.65 27.82
C ARG A 34 0.60 0.78 26.99
N ILE A 35 1.26 -0.33 26.63
CA ILE A 35 2.46 -0.31 25.78
C ILE A 35 2.13 0.28 24.40
N ALA A 36 1.01 -0.13 23.79
CA ALA A 36 0.57 0.40 22.51
C ALA A 36 0.28 1.91 22.55
N ALA A 37 -0.41 2.39 23.61
CA ALA A 37 -0.68 3.81 23.82
C ALA A 37 0.61 4.63 23.99
N VAL A 38 1.55 4.13 24.80
CA VAL A 38 2.86 4.80 25.01
C VAL A 38 3.68 4.86 23.72
N ALA A 39 3.64 3.82 22.88
CA ALA A 39 4.30 3.83 21.58
C ALA A 39 3.76 4.94 20.65
N LEU A 40 2.43 5.13 20.62
CA LEU A 40 1.81 6.21 19.85
C LEU A 40 2.20 7.61 20.37
N VAL A 41 2.24 7.78 21.69
CA VAL A 41 2.72 9.03 22.31
C VAL A 41 4.19 9.26 21.94
N TYR A 42 5.05 8.24 22.07
CA TYR A 42 6.46 8.35 21.73
C TYR A 42 6.69 8.79 20.27
N VAL A 43 5.95 8.20 19.34
CA VAL A 43 6.01 8.58 17.91
C VAL A 43 5.58 10.03 17.68
N ARG A 44 4.55 10.49 18.40
CA ARG A 44 4.09 11.89 18.35
C ARG A 44 5.16 12.84 18.91
N GLU A 45 5.70 12.55 20.10
CA GLU A 45 6.72 13.38 20.74
C GLU A 45 8.05 13.40 19.95
N ALA A 46 8.32 12.34 19.19
CA ALA A 46 9.46 12.29 18.27
C ALA A 46 9.24 13.04 16.95
N GLU A 47 8.06 13.65 16.74
CA GLU A 47 7.66 14.33 15.49
C GLU A 47 7.65 13.41 14.25
N ARG A 48 7.54 12.09 14.45
CA ARG A 48 7.59 11.07 13.39
C ARG A 48 6.21 10.55 12.97
N LEU A 49 5.15 11.31 13.27
CA LEU A 49 3.78 10.86 13.06
C LEU A 49 3.46 10.62 11.58
N GLU A 50 3.98 11.45 10.68
CA GLU A 50 3.80 11.29 9.23
C GLU A 50 4.49 10.05 8.68
N GLU A 51 5.71 9.77 9.16
CA GLU A 51 6.44 8.54 8.83
C GLU A 51 5.68 7.30 9.35
N TYR A 52 5.16 7.37 10.57
CA TYR A 52 4.36 6.31 11.15
C TYR A 52 3.03 6.11 10.43
N ARG A 53 2.34 7.17 9.98
CA ARG A 53 1.15 7.06 9.12
C ARG A 53 1.50 6.40 7.78
N GLY A 54 2.65 6.73 7.20
CA GLY A 54 3.20 6.04 6.03
C GLY A 54 3.44 4.55 6.27
N PHE A 55 4.06 4.23 7.40
CA PHE A 55 4.29 2.85 7.83
C PHE A 55 2.98 2.11 8.10
N PHE A 56 2.04 2.71 8.84
CA PHE A 56 0.72 2.14 9.11
C PHE A 56 -0.06 1.87 7.82
N ARG A 57 -0.02 2.81 6.85
CA ARG A 57 -0.58 2.58 5.52
C ARG A 57 0.02 1.36 4.83
N SER A 58 1.30 1.03 4.99
CA SER A 58 1.88 -0.14 4.32
C SER A 58 1.31 -1.49 4.80
N PHE A 59 0.76 -1.55 6.03
CA PHE A 59 0.11 -2.76 6.56
C PHE A 59 -1.36 -2.89 6.16
N PHE A 60 -2.07 -1.76 6.03
CA PHE A 60 -3.53 -1.74 5.87
C PHE A 60 -3.99 -1.26 4.49
N THR A 61 -3.12 -0.62 3.72
CA THR A 61 -3.31 -0.49 2.27
C THR A 61 -3.01 -1.88 1.72
N PRO A 62 -4.01 -2.61 1.21
CA PRO A 62 -3.72 -3.81 0.46
C PRO A 62 -2.76 -3.38 -0.65
N ALA A 63 -1.74 -4.17 -1.00
CA ALA A 63 -0.79 -3.90 -2.10
C ALA A 63 -1.46 -3.66 -3.47
N ILE A 64 -2.78 -3.59 -3.51
CA ILE A 64 -3.72 -3.45 -4.62
C ILE A 64 -4.10 -1.99 -4.84
N GLU A 65 -4.19 -1.15 -3.79
CA GLU A 65 -4.57 0.27 -3.94
C GLU A 65 -3.37 1.19 -4.18
N SER A 66 -2.14 0.74 -3.88
CA SER A 66 -0.90 1.49 -4.13
C SER A 66 -0.34 1.30 -5.54
N VAL A 67 -0.92 0.40 -6.35
CA VAL A 67 -0.51 0.21 -7.75
C VAL A 67 -1.24 1.22 -8.63
N ILE A 68 -0.59 2.36 -8.84
CA ILE A 68 -1.06 3.38 -9.77
C ILE A 68 -0.76 2.88 -11.19
N VAL A 69 -1.80 2.44 -11.90
CA VAL A 69 -1.72 2.18 -13.34
C VAL A 69 -1.75 3.53 -14.04
N SER A 70 -0.62 3.95 -14.62
CA SER A 70 -0.51 5.22 -15.32
C SER A 70 -1.34 5.27 -16.62
N GLN A 71 -1.44 4.14 -17.32
CA GLN A 71 -2.17 4.08 -18.58
C GLN A 71 -2.76 2.69 -18.84
N THR A 72 -3.89 2.64 -19.52
CA THR A 72 -4.59 1.40 -19.89
C THR A 72 -4.76 1.32 -21.41
N PHE A 73 -4.41 0.18 -21.99
CA PHE A 73 -4.48 -0.14 -23.41
C PHE A 73 -5.35 -1.36 -23.65
N SER A 74 -6.02 -1.41 -24.80
CA SER A 74 -6.85 -2.55 -25.17
C SER A 74 -6.01 -3.66 -25.81
N THR A 75 -4.95 -3.30 -26.54
CA THR A 75 -4.04 -4.26 -27.16
C THR A 75 -2.56 -3.97 -26.90
N ARG A 76 -1.71 -4.98 -27.13
CA ARG A 76 -0.26 -4.87 -26.95
C ARG A 76 0.37 -3.92 -27.97
N GLU A 77 -0.14 -3.90 -29.19
CA GLU A 77 0.33 -3.03 -30.25
C GLU A 77 0.13 -1.55 -29.90
N GLU A 78 -0.99 -1.20 -29.25
CA GLU A 78 -1.24 0.16 -28.75
C GLU A 78 -0.22 0.56 -27.68
N ALA A 79 0.07 -0.35 -26.74
CA ALA A 79 1.02 -0.12 -25.67
C ALA A 79 2.46 0.01 -26.19
N GLU A 80 2.85 -0.81 -27.17
CA GLU A 80 4.16 -0.74 -27.81
C GLU A 80 4.32 0.52 -28.68
N THR A 81 3.25 0.96 -29.34
CA THR A 81 3.24 2.23 -30.07
C THR A 81 3.43 3.41 -29.11
N TRP A 82 2.72 3.41 -27.98
CA TRP A 82 2.90 4.43 -26.93
C TRP A 82 4.31 4.40 -26.33
N LEU A 83 4.86 3.21 -26.06
CA LEU A 83 6.23 3.06 -25.55
C LEU A 83 7.27 3.63 -26.55
N ALA A 84 7.03 3.44 -27.85
CA ALA A 84 7.89 3.97 -28.91
C ALA A 84 7.81 5.50 -29.05
N LEU A 85 6.79 6.16 -28.51
CA LEU A 85 6.71 7.63 -28.46
C LEU A 85 7.72 8.24 -27.47
N GLY A 86 8.35 7.43 -26.61
CA GLY A 86 9.37 7.90 -25.66
C GLY A 86 8.81 8.78 -24.54
N VAL A 87 7.50 8.80 -24.34
CA VAL A 87 6.82 9.58 -23.29
C VAL A 87 6.67 8.82 -21.97
N ALA A 88 6.93 7.51 -22.00
CA ALA A 88 6.85 6.63 -20.84
C ALA A 88 8.02 6.87 -19.87
N ARG A 89 7.80 6.66 -18.58
CA ARG A 89 8.83 6.72 -17.53
C ARG A 89 9.30 5.31 -17.18
N ASP A 90 10.55 5.20 -16.77
CA ASP A 90 11.07 3.93 -16.27
C ASP A 90 10.34 3.51 -14.99
N GLY A 91 9.99 2.23 -14.90
CA GLY A 91 9.22 1.67 -13.78
C GLY A 91 7.72 2.01 -13.82
N GLU A 92 7.24 2.70 -14.86
CA GLU A 92 5.82 3.05 -15.00
C GLU A 92 4.96 1.80 -15.23
N LEU A 93 3.87 1.67 -14.48
CA LEU A 93 3.02 0.49 -14.54
C LEU A 93 1.78 0.78 -15.42
N ILE A 94 1.57 -0.07 -16.43
CA ILE A 94 0.48 0.04 -17.39
C ILE A 94 -0.36 -1.24 -17.40
N ARG A 95 -1.60 -1.11 -17.87
CA ARG A 95 -2.53 -2.23 -18.07
C ARG A 95 -2.74 -2.42 -19.56
N VAL A 96 -2.60 -3.64 -20.05
CA VAL A 96 -2.78 -4.00 -21.46
C VAL A 96 -3.69 -5.21 -21.52
N ALA A 97 -4.84 -5.14 -22.19
CA ALA A 97 -5.79 -6.26 -22.31
C ALA A 97 -6.15 -6.91 -20.96
N GLY A 98 -6.29 -6.11 -19.89
CA GLY A 98 -6.60 -6.59 -18.53
C GLY A 98 -5.40 -7.18 -17.76
N GLN A 99 -4.20 -7.11 -18.34
CA GLN A 99 -2.97 -7.64 -17.80
C GLN A 99 -2.01 -6.50 -17.38
N GLY A 100 -1.37 -6.61 -16.21
CA GLY A 100 -0.31 -5.68 -15.78
C GLY A 100 1.03 -5.83 -16.49
N PHE A 101 1.64 -4.70 -16.86
CA PHE A 101 2.99 -4.62 -17.40
C PHE A 101 3.73 -3.43 -16.79
N GLN A 102 5.03 -3.58 -16.59
CA GLN A 102 5.91 -2.50 -16.14
C GLN A 102 6.81 -2.07 -17.29
N VAL A 103 6.92 -0.77 -17.51
CA VAL A 103 7.83 -0.16 -18.47
C VAL A 103 9.25 -0.27 -17.94
N ILE A 104 10.12 -0.86 -18.76
CA ILE A 104 11.56 -0.88 -18.54
C ILE A 104 12.19 -0.08 -19.68
N LEU A 105 12.66 1.12 -19.34
CA LEU A 105 13.48 1.91 -20.26
C LEU A 105 14.90 1.35 -20.20
N ALA A 106 15.38 0.85 -21.33
CA ALA A 106 16.75 0.41 -21.44
C ALA A 106 17.73 1.59 -21.31
N GLN A 107 18.85 1.37 -20.61
CA GLN A 107 19.98 2.30 -20.63
C GLN A 107 20.92 1.94 -21.78
N GLY A 108 21.26 2.90 -22.65
CA GLY A 108 22.11 2.71 -23.83
C GLY A 108 21.34 2.32 -25.09
N ASP A 109 21.91 1.45 -25.94
CA ASP A 109 21.36 1.01 -27.24
C ASP A 109 20.23 -0.04 -27.15
N ALA A 110 19.84 -0.47 -25.96
CA ALA A 110 18.76 -1.45 -25.81
C ALA A 110 17.38 -0.78 -26.03
N LYS A 111 16.43 -1.55 -26.57
CA LYS A 111 15.07 -1.06 -26.83
C LYS A 111 14.24 -1.06 -25.53
N PRO A 112 13.40 -0.04 -25.29
CA PRO A 112 12.46 -0.07 -24.17
C PRO A 112 11.52 -1.27 -24.33
N THR A 113 11.20 -1.91 -23.20
CA THR A 113 10.41 -3.15 -23.20
C THR A 113 9.34 -3.14 -22.10
N LEU A 114 8.32 -3.97 -22.29
CA LEU A 114 7.24 -4.19 -21.32
C LEU A 114 7.50 -5.51 -20.59
N LEU A 115 7.82 -5.42 -19.30
CA LEU A 115 7.96 -6.58 -18.43
C LEU A 115 6.58 -6.98 -17.88
N ARG A 116 6.23 -8.26 -17.98
CA ARG A 116 4.98 -8.76 -17.40
C ARG A 116 5.05 -8.71 -15.88
N THR A 117 4.30 -7.79 -15.29
CA THR A 117 4.17 -7.62 -13.84
C THR A 117 2.69 -7.74 -13.50
N PRO A 118 2.20 -8.92 -13.06
CA PRO A 118 0.79 -9.15 -12.82
C PRO A 118 0.24 -8.15 -11.79
N LEU A 119 -0.93 -7.59 -12.09
CA LEU A 119 -1.57 -6.65 -11.17
C LEU A 119 -2.01 -7.38 -9.89
N PRO A 120 -2.11 -6.68 -8.76
CA PRO A 120 -2.63 -7.25 -7.54
C PRO A 120 -4.06 -7.82 -7.69
N GLU A 121 -4.89 -7.19 -8.54
CA GLU A 121 -6.21 -7.73 -8.92
C GLU A 121 -6.12 -9.07 -9.68
N GLU A 122 -5.09 -9.27 -10.51
CA GLU A 122 -4.85 -10.54 -11.21
C GLU A 122 -4.38 -11.63 -10.23
N LEU A 123 -3.56 -11.25 -9.24
CA LEU A 123 -3.08 -12.16 -8.21
C LEU A 123 -4.22 -12.61 -7.28
N MET A 124 -5.13 -11.71 -6.88
CA MET A 124 -6.29 -12.06 -6.07
C MET A 124 -7.30 -12.98 -6.79
N LYS A 125 -7.50 -12.80 -8.10
CA LYS A 125 -8.31 -13.74 -8.90
C LYS A 125 -7.67 -15.12 -8.97
N LYS A 126 -6.34 -15.18 -8.95
CA LYS A 126 -5.57 -16.44 -9.07
C LYS A 126 -5.36 -17.15 -7.73
N PHE A 127 -5.29 -16.39 -6.63
CA PHE A 127 -5.13 -16.87 -5.26
C PHE A 127 -6.13 -16.15 -4.35
N PRO A 128 -7.40 -16.58 -4.33
CA PRO A 128 -8.36 -16.02 -3.39
C PRO A 128 -7.87 -16.28 -1.95
N PRO A 129 -8.01 -15.32 -1.02
CA PRO A 129 -7.72 -15.57 0.38
C PRO A 129 -8.60 -16.74 0.84
N GLY A 130 -7.98 -17.79 1.37
CA GLY A 130 -8.69 -18.98 1.82
C GLY A 130 -9.74 -18.62 2.87
N PRO A 131 -10.84 -19.40 2.99
CA PRO A 131 -11.79 -19.22 4.07
C PRO A 131 -11.04 -19.47 5.39
N GLY A 132 -10.96 -18.44 6.23
CA GLY A 132 -10.47 -18.55 7.60
C GLY A 132 -11.39 -19.37 8.48
#